data_AF-A0A514CMJ3-F1
#
_entry.id   AF-A0A514CMJ3-F1
#
_cell.length_a   1.000
_cell.length_b   1.000
_cell.length_c   1.000
_cell.angle_alpha   90.00
_cell.angle_beta   90.00
_cell.angle_gamma   90.00
#
_symmetry.space_group_name_H-M   'P 1'
#
loop_
_entity.id
_entity.type
_entity.pdbx_description
1 polymer ?
#
loop_
_entity_poly.entity_id
_entity_poly.type
_entity_poly.pdbx_seq_one_letter_code
_entity_poly.pdbx_strand_id
1 'polypeptide(L)'
;MLQPIIHHLKDYLLLLFCSATFCVQAQHVGTNPTISLKEEVEWVKPIDWSRFEAEVTPSPQQILMGKILLNANKYALTTWWEKRGFSGISIDDYLDLGGVSEHKIRPVAAEAEALAASLQMGLYDGTFTGVSKQEAEAKTVQMIRSLVHTHLANKPGGWGEKWQSALWAGYTSFAAWMMWPKLDEQTRLETLAMITTECAWIMDDKELPGIKTYRDLNGEIISPGDTGGEENAWDSLILTVACAMMPESPEYDERINKVIWLTLNALARPSDLESRKWYNGKPLHEWLVGTNLNEDGTVVNHHFIHPDYMTSPFEFNPIKYFWLADQSIPTALKFNIDKVFSAFADLRFGPGEKLTGGQVKDPGGTIFKEGSGDIFYPLGTDWGKGRRMNFSMFNSIAASFTNDSDMRMRALDWELKQGQVVLDMQSRFEDGHTYLDAKEDSYASREEWVADKAMTAYIIETLKLVSEPKFTNKGF
;
A
#
# COMPACT_ATOMS: atom_id res chain seq x y z
N MET A 1 -36.40 -45.68 -64.25
CA MET A 1 -35.20 -45.53 -65.12
C MET A 1 -34.00 -45.47 -64.18
N LEU A 2 -33.23 -46.57 -64.16
CA LEU A 2 -31.86 -46.76 -63.70
C LEU A 2 -31.27 -45.83 -62.61
N GLN A 3 -31.16 -46.42 -61.41
CA GLN A 3 -29.99 -46.34 -60.51
C GLN A 3 -28.74 -46.95 -61.25
N PRO A 4 -27.50 -47.12 -60.71
CA PRO A 4 -27.00 -46.87 -59.33
C PRO A 4 -25.47 -46.58 -59.13
N ILE A 5 -25.02 -46.77 -57.87
CA ILE A 5 -23.71 -47.30 -57.35
C ILE A 5 -22.57 -46.25 -57.19
N ILE A 6 -21.78 -46.12 -56.10
CA ILE A 6 -21.11 -47.04 -55.14
C ILE A 6 -20.75 -46.23 -53.84
N HIS A 7 -21.20 -46.55 -52.60
CA HIS A 7 -20.73 -47.55 -51.60
C HIS A 7 -19.24 -47.37 -51.17
N HIS A 8 -18.85 -47.08 -49.93
CA HIS A 8 -18.84 -47.91 -48.71
C HIS A 8 -18.34 -47.01 -47.53
N LEU A 9 -19.00 -46.94 -46.35
CA LEU A 9 -18.95 -47.90 -45.21
C LEU A 9 -17.56 -47.99 -44.56
N LYS A 10 -17.39 -47.51 -43.33
CA LYS A 10 -17.30 -48.29 -42.06
C LYS A 10 -15.86 -48.22 -41.52
N ASP A 11 -15.51 -48.23 -40.24
CA ASP A 11 -16.18 -48.41 -38.95
C ASP A 11 -15.21 -47.91 -37.85
N TYR A 12 -15.76 -47.52 -36.70
CA TYR A 12 -15.27 -47.65 -35.32
C TYR A 12 -13.79 -47.98 -35.03
N LEU A 13 -13.19 -47.25 -34.07
CA LEU A 13 -12.61 -47.89 -32.88
C LEU A 13 -12.46 -46.90 -31.70
N LEU A 14 -13.20 -47.18 -30.62
CA LEU A 14 -12.84 -46.85 -29.24
C LEU A 14 -11.57 -47.63 -28.87
N LEU A 15 -10.58 -47.02 -28.19
CA LEU A 15 -9.91 -47.63 -27.03
C LEU A 15 -8.93 -46.69 -26.30
N LEU A 16 -9.13 -46.72 -24.99
CA LEU A 16 -8.44 -46.12 -23.83
C LEU A 16 -6.89 -46.11 -23.82
N PHE A 17 -6.40 -45.05 -23.16
CA PHE A 17 -5.24 -44.93 -22.25
C PHE A 17 -3.88 -45.53 -22.63
N CYS A 18 -2.87 -44.65 -22.72
CA CYS A 18 -1.63 -44.84 -21.95
C CYS A 18 -0.93 -43.50 -21.70
N SER A 19 -0.61 -43.30 -20.43
CA SER A 19 0.15 -42.22 -19.80
C SER A 19 1.55 -42.01 -20.38
N ALA A 20 1.89 -40.76 -20.66
CA ALA A 20 3.28 -40.29 -20.69
C ALA A 20 3.33 -38.84 -20.19
N THR A 21 3.32 -38.69 -18.87
CA THR A 21 3.67 -37.46 -18.18
C THR A 21 5.17 -37.22 -18.41
N PHE A 22 5.52 -36.34 -19.33
CA PHE A 22 6.88 -35.79 -19.35
C PHE A 22 6.94 -34.74 -18.23
N CYS A 23 7.42 -35.17 -17.06
CA CYS A 23 7.97 -34.26 -16.06
C CYS A 23 9.17 -33.56 -16.69
N VAL A 24 8.98 -32.34 -17.17
CA VAL A 24 10.09 -31.40 -17.28
C VAL A 24 10.40 -30.98 -15.84
N GLN A 25 11.42 -31.60 -15.26
CA GLN A 25 12.08 -31.06 -14.10
C GLN A 25 12.64 -29.70 -14.50
N ALA A 26 11.96 -28.63 -14.10
CA ALA A 26 12.59 -27.33 -14.00
C ALA A 26 13.73 -27.48 -12.99
N GLN A 27 14.96 -27.55 -13.49
CA GLN A 27 16.13 -27.37 -12.66
C GLN A 27 16.09 -25.91 -12.20
N HIS A 28 15.73 -25.68 -10.93
CA HIS A 28 15.98 -24.42 -10.26
C HIS A 28 17.47 -24.09 -10.42
N VAL A 29 17.75 -23.05 -11.19
CA VAL A 29 19.08 -22.52 -11.37
C VAL A 29 19.42 -21.69 -10.15
N GLY A 30 20.30 -22.23 -9.31
CA GLY A 30 21.22 -21.46 -8.47
C GLY A 30 20.66 -20.79 -7.22
N THR A 31 20.33 -21.57 -6.19
CA THR A 31 20.30 -21.03 -4.83
C THR A 31 21.72 -20.61 -4.42
N ASN A 32 21.90 -19.33 -4.08
CA ASN A 32 22.98 -18.89 -3.18
C ASN A 32 23.01 -19.81 -1.94
N PRO A 33 24.19 -20.02 -1.30
CA PRO A 33 24.28 -20.88 -0.12
C PRO A 33 23.21 -20.49 0.89
N THR A 34 22.43 -21.48 1.35
CA THR A 34 21.20 -21.30 2.13
C THR A 34 21.51 -20.56 3.43
N ILE A 35 21.31 -19.24 3.42
CA ILE A 35 21.43 -18.41 4.60
C ILE A 35 20.30 -18.85 5.54
N SER A 36 20.66 -19.15 6.78
CA SER A 36 19.65 -19.53 7.77
C SER A 36 18.88 -18.29 8.22
N LEU A 37 17.58 -18.42 8.52
CA LEU A 37 16.79 -17.31 9.08
C LEU A 37 17.42 -16.73 10.36
N LYS A 38 18.23 -17.51 11.07
CA LYS A 38 19.00 -17.06 12.24
C LYS A 38 20.10 -16.06 11.87
N GLU A 39 20.71 -16.20 10.71
CA GLU A 39 21.67 -15.23 10.18
C GLU A 39 20.95 -13.99 9.63
N GLU A 40 19.75 -14.13 9.06
CA GLU A 40 18.96 -12.99 8.58
C GLU A 40 18.55 -12.02 9.71
N VAL A 41 18.36 -12.53 10.93
CA VAL A 41 18.09 -11.70 12.12
C VAL A 41 19.17 -10.64 12.34
N GLU A 42 20.44 -10.94 12.03
CA GLU A 42 21.56 -10.00 12.22
C GLU A 42 21.54 -8.83 11.24
N TRP A 43 20.82 -8.97 10.12
CA TRP A 43 20.64 -7.87 9.15
C TRP A 43 19.54 -6.91 9.56
N VAL A 44 18.63 -7.32 10.46
CA VAL A 44 17.57 -6.44 10.96
C VAL A 44 18.19 -5.30 11.76
N LYS A 45 18.06 -4.08 11.25
CA LYS A 45 18.46 -2.86 11.96
C LYS A 45 17.23 -2.25 12.64
N PRO A 46 17.20 -2.19 13.99
CA PRO A 46 16.11 -1.52 14.70
C PRO A 46 16.01 -0.04 14.32
N ILE A 47 14.80 0.51 14.38
CA ILE A 47 14.58 1.96 14.27
C ILE A 47 15.20 2.63 15.51
N ASP A 48 16.01 3.67 15.28
CA ASP A 48 16.56 4.49 16.35
C ASP A 48 15.50 5.49 16.86
N TRP A 49 14.77 5.08 17.89
CA TRP A 49 13.73 5.89 18.51
C TRP A 49 14.26 7.11 19.26
N SER A 50 15.55 7.16 19.60
CA SER A 50 16.13 8.32 20.29
C SER A 50 16.06 9.61 19.46
N ARG A 51 15.95 9.45 18.13
CA ARG A 51 15.72 10.55 17.18
C ARG A 51 14.43 11.34 17.47
N PHE A 52 13.45 10.73 18.14
CA PHE A 52 12.14 11.32 18.42
C PHE A 52 12.02 11.88 19.84
N GLU A 53 13.10 11.85 20.65
CA GLU A 53 13.08 12.30 22.05
C GLU A 53 13.18 13.83 22.20
N ALA A 54 13.61 14.54 21.16
CA ALA A 54 13.75 15.99 21.22
C ALA A 54 12.40 16.68 21.37
N GLU A 55 12.31 17.66 22.28
CA GLU A 55 11.12 18.52 22.39
C GLU A 55 10.99 19.39 21.15
N VAL A 56 10.15 18.94 20.21
CA VAL A 56 9.75 19.68 19.01
C VAL A 56 8.34 20.21 19.20
N THR A 57 8.06 21.40 18.69
CA THR A 57 6.70 21.93 18.69
C THR A 57 5.89 21.22 17.61
N PRO A 58 4.80 20.52 17.94
CA PRO A 58 3.93 19.86 16.97
C PRO A 58 3.39 20.83 15.92
N SER A 59 3.36 20.42 14.65
CA SER A 59 2.65 21.16 13.61
C SER A 59 1.13 20.98 13.76
N PRO A 60 0.30 21.91 13.24
CA PRO A 60 -1.15 21.71 13.18
C PRO A 60 -1.54 20.41 12.48
N GLN A 61 -0.82 20.05 11.42
CA GLN A 61 -1.00 18.81 10.66
C GLN A 61 -0.72 17.59 11.53
N GLN A 62 0.43 17.55 12.21
CA GLN A 62 0.79 16.43 13.09
C GLN A 62 -0.26 16.25 14.21
N ILE A 63 -0.70 17.34 14.84
CA ILE A 63 -1.75 17.30 15.87
C ILE A 63 -3.05 16.71 15.32
N LEU A 64 -3.46 17.15 14.13
CA LEU A 64 -4.69 16.69 13.50
C LEU A 64 -4.62 15.20 13.13
N MET A 65 -3.55 14.77 12.47
CA MET A 65 -3.35 13.36 12.12
C MET A 65 -3.25 12.47 13.36
N GLY A 66 -2.58 12.94 14.41
CA GLY A 66 -2.48 12.23 15.68
C GLY A 66 -3.84 12.01 16.34
N LYS A 67 -4.73 13.01 16.31
CA LYS A 67 -6.11 12.87 16.83
C LYS A 67 -6.92 11.85 16.03
N ILE A 68 -6.85 11.90 14.70
CA ILE A 68 -7.58 10.98 13.83
C ILE A 68 -7.10 9.54 14.07
N LEU A 69 -5.78 9.35 14.14
CA LEU A 69 -5.17 8.06 14.40
C LEU A 69 -5.55 7.54 15.79
N LEU A 70 -5.48 8.37 16.83
CA LEU A 70 -5.82 7.96 18.20
C LEU A 70 -7.32 7.56 18.33
N ASN A 71 -8.22 8.23 17.61
CA ASN A 71 -9.62 7.80 17.49
C ASN A 71 -9.73 6.43 16.80
N ALA A 72 -9.00 6.21 15.71
CA ALA A 72 -8.95 4.91 15.03
C ALA A 72 -8.41 3.81 15.97
N ASN A 73 -7.35 4.08 16.74
CA ASN A 73 -6.82 3.12 17.73
C ASN A 73 -7.85 2.78 18.83
N LYS A 74 -8.65 3.77 19.26
CA LYS A 74 -9.74 3.53 20.21
C LYS A 74 -10.76 2.56 19.63
N TYR A 75 -11.23 2.79 18.41
CA TYR A 75 -12.15 1.89 17.72
C TYR A 75 -11.54 0.49 17.54
N ALA A 76 -10.29 0.43 17.09
CA ALA A 76 -9.53 -0.80 16.87
C ALA A 76 -9.50 -1.70 18.11
N LEU A 77 -9.12 -1.15 19.27
CA LEU A 77 -8.92 -1.92 20.50
C LEU A 77 -10.20 -2.24 21.28
N THR A 78 -11.32 -1.63 20.89
CA THR A 78 -12.63 -1.79 21.54
C THR A 78 -13.61 -2.46 20.60
N THR A 79 -14.41 -1.68 19.88
CA THR A 79 -15.53 -2.14 19.06
C THR A 79 -15.08 -3.04 17.91
N TRP A 80 -13.98 -2.73 17.23
CA TRP A 80 -13.45 -3.59 16.17
C TRP A 80 -12.95 -4.92 16.72
N TRP A 81 -12.15 -4.88 17.79
CA TRP A 81 -11.62 -6.07 18.47
C TRP A 81 -12.74 -7.04 18.88
N GLU A 82 -13.83 -6.52 19.44
CA GLU A 82 -15.02 -7.30 19.78
C GLU A 82 -15.72 -7.86 18.54
N LYS A 83 -15.98 -7.04 17.52
CA LYS A 83 -16.62 -7.47 16.26
C LYS A 83 -15.84 -8.56 15.52
N ARG A 84 -14.51 -8.58 15.65
CA ARG A 84 -13.64 -9.61 15.09
C ARG A 84 -13.69 -10.93 15.88
N GLY A 85 -14.34 -10.96 17.04
CA GLY A 85 -14.40 -12.13 17.91
C GLY A 85 -13.10 -12.38 18.67
N PHE A 86 -12.25 -11.37 18.81
CA PHE A 86 -10.97 -11.49 19.53
C PHE A 86 -11.11 -11.34 21.05
N SER A 87 -12.29 -10.96 21.53
CA SER A 87 -12.56 -10.81 22.95
C SER A 87 -12.52 -12.16 23.67
N GLY A 88 -11.77 -12.24 24.77
CA GLY A 88 -11.65 -13.45 25.58
C GLY A 88 -10.63 -14.49 25.08
N ILE A 89 -9.99 -14.25 23.93
CA ILE A 89 -8.83 -15.05 23.50
C ILE A 89 -7.64 -14.71 24.41
N SER A 90 -6.97 -15.73 24.96
CA SER A 90 -5.79 -15.52 25.81
C SER A 90 -4.70 -14.81 25.03
N ILE A 91 -3.95 -13.93 25.69
CA ILE A 91 -2.85 -13.21 25.05
C ILE A 91 -1.70 -14.12 24.60
N ASP A 92 -1.62 -15.34 25.16
CA ASP A 92 -0.64 -16.35 24.79
C ASP A 92 -1.08 -17.17 23.57
N ASP A 93 -2.35 -17.11 23.20
CA ASP A 93 -2.90 -17.82 22.03
C ASP A 93 -2.78 -16.98 20.76
N TYR A 94 -2.92 -17.64 19.61
CA TYR A 94 -3.08 -17.00 18.30
C TYR A 94 -4.55 -16.60 18.06
N LEU A 95 -4.76 -15.45 17.43
CA LEU A 95 -6.07 -15.02 16.95
C LEU A 95 -6.51 -15.86 15.75
N ASP A 96 -7.79 -16.23 15.70
CA ASP A 96 -8.39 -16.79 14.49
C ASP A 96 -8.73 -15.65 13.51
N LEU A 97 -7.92 -15.50 12.46
CA LEU A 97 -8.11 -14.46 11.47
C LEU A 97 -9.37 -14.67 10.60
N GLY A 98 -10.03 -15.83 10.69
CA GLY A 98 -11.27 -16.15 9.99
C GLY A 98 -11.09 -16.52 8.53
N GLY A 99 -9.87 -16.91 8.13
CA GLY A 99 -9.51 -17.38 6.79
C GLY A 99 -8.29 -16.68 6.20
N VAL A 100 -8.03 -16.94 4.92
CA VAL A 100 -6.80 -16.49 4.24
C VAL A 100 -7.04 -15.39 3.18
N SER A 101 -8.26 -14.88 3.03
CA SER A 101 -8.63 -13.88 2.01
C SER A 101 -8.33 -12.45 2.45
N GLU A 102 -8.40 -11.49 1.52
CA GLU A 102 -8.12 -10.06 1.77
C GLU A 102 -8.83 -9.54 3.03
N HIS A 103 -10.16 -9.67 3.09
CA HIS A 103 -10.95 -9.13 4.20
C HIS A 103 -10.72 -9.84 5.55
N LYS A 104 -9.92 -10.91 5.55
CA LYS A 104 -9.51 -11.62 6.78
C LYS A 104 -8.16 -11.14 7.26
N ILE A 105 -7.21 -10.97 6.35
CA ILE A 105 -5.81 -10.67 6.67
C ILE A 105 -5.52 -9.16 6.66
N ARG A 106 -5.84 -8.46 5.57
CA ARG A 106 -5.52 -7.04 5.36
C ARG A 106 -5.97 -6.14 6.51
N PRO A 107 -7.20 -6.26 7.05
CA PRO A 107 -7.65 -5.37 8.11
C PRO A 107 -6.84 -5.54 9.40
N VAL A 108 -6.49 -6.79 9.74
CA VAL A 108 -5.69 -7.09 10.95
C VAL A 108 -4.27 -6.57 10.78
N ALA A 109 -3.69 -6.67 9.58
CA ALA A 109 -2.38 -6.14 9.29
C ALA A 109 -2.34 -4.60 9.37
N ALA A 110 -3.36 -3.92 8.83
CA ALA A 110 -3.50 -2.46 8.90
C ALA A 110 -3.66 -1.95 10.34
N GLU A 111 -4.48 -2.63 11.17
CA GLU A 111 -4.62 -2.26 12.58
C GLU A 111 -3.33 -2.52 13.37
N ALA A 112 -2.61 -3.60 13.06
CA ALA A 112 -1.34 -3.91 13.72
C ALA A 112 -0.27 -2.82 13.48
N GLU A 113 -0.12 -2.33 12.24
CA GLU A 113 0.84 -1.25 11.96
C GLU A 113 0.40 0.10 12.55
N ALA A 114 -0.88 0.43 12.50
CA ALA A 114 -1.41 1.68 13.05
C ALA A 114 -1.24 1.75 14.57
N LEU A 115 -1.47 0.64 15.26
CA LEU A 115 -1.23 0.52 16.71
C LEU A 115 0.26 0.52 17.03
N ALA A 116 1.09 -0.23 16.29
CA ALA A 116 2.54 -0.25 16.49
C ALA A 116 3.14 1.16 16.36
N ALA A 117 2.76 1.91 15.33
CA ALA A 117 3.22 3.28 15.12
C ALA A 117 2.82 4.19 16.28
N SER A 118 1.54 4.13 16.70
CA SER A 118 1.03 4.97 17.79
C SER A 118 1.73 4.69 19.12
N LEU A 119 2.04 3.41 19.40
CA LEU A 119 2.73 2.98 20.61
C LEU A 119 4.21 3.40 20.63
N GLN A 120 4.92 3.22 19.52
CA GLN A 120 6.35 3.51 19.42
C GLN A 120 6.65 5.01 19.33
N MET A 121 5.80 5.77 18.63
CA MET A 121 6.00 7.21 18.45
C MET A 121 5.39 8.06 19.58
N GLY A 122 5.00 7.43 20.68
CA GLY A 122 4.50 8.12 21.87
C GLY A 122 3.13 8.79 21.72
N LEU A 123 2.39 8.52 20.65
CA LEU A 123 1.04 9.07 20.43
C LEU A 123 -0.01 8.42 21.35
N TYR A 124 0.15 7.13 21.64
CA TYR A 124 -0.88 6.33 22.29
C TYR A 124 -1.19 6.81 23.71
N ASP A 125 -2.48 7.08 23.99
CA ASP A 125 -3.00 7.46 25.30
C ASP A 125 -4.05 6.45 25.79
N GLY A 126 -3.69 5.64 26.79
CA GLY A 126 -4.57 4.62 27.36
C GLY A 126 -5.76 5.17 28.15
N THR A 127 -5.69 6.41 28.64
CA THR A 127 -6.84 7.08 29.29
C THR A 127 -7.89 7.44 28.25
N PHE A 128 -7.44 7.90 27.08
CA PHE A 128 -8.32 8.28 25.98
C PHE A 128 -8.97 7.08 25.28
N THR A 129 -8.17 6.05 24.96
CA THR A 129 -8.69 4.86 24.28
C THR A 129 -9.49 3.95 25.20
N GLY A 130 -9.35 4.10 26.52
CA GLY A 130 -9.95 3.20 27.51
C GLY A 130 -9.23 1.85 27.63
N VAL A 131 -8.11 1.66 26.93
CA VAL A 131 -7.30 0.44 26.94
C VAL A 131 -5.87 0.82 27.34
N SER A 132 -5.35 0.20 28.40
CA SER A 132 -4.02 0.53 28.92
C SER A 132 -2.93 0.35 27.85
N LYS A 133 -1.84 1.13 27.93
CA LYS A 133 -0.70 0.99 27.00
C LYS A 133 -0.15 -0.44 26.99
N GLN A 134 -0.05 -1.07 28.16
CA GLN A 134 0.42 -2.46 28.28
C GLN A 134 -0.50 -3.45 27.55
N GLU A 135 -1.82 -3.30 27.70
CA GLU A 135 -2.78 -4.16 27.00
C GLU A 135 -2.76 -3.92 25.49
N ALA A 136 -2.65 -2.67 25.06
CA ALA A 136 -2.53 -2.31 23.65
C ALA A 136 -1.24 -2.88 23.02
N GLU A 137 -0.10 -2.78 23.70
CA GLU A 137 1.15 -3.43 23.28
C GLU A 137 0.97 -4.94 23.13
N ALA A 138 0.35 -5.57 24.12
CA ALA A 138 0.13 -7.01 24.10
C ALA A 138 -0.78 -7.42 22.93
N LYS A 139 -1.92 -6.76 22.74
CA LYS A 139 -2.84 -6.99 21.61
C LYS A 139 -2.16 -6.77 20.26
N THR A 140 -1.30 -5.75 20.15
CA THR A 140 -0.52 -5.48 18.93
C THR A 140 0.45 -6.61 18.62
N VAL A 141 1.21 -7.08 19.62
CA VAL A 141 2.10 -8.25 19.48
C VAL A 141 1.31 -9.50 19.12
N GLN A 142 0.14 -9.71 19.72
CA GLN A 142 -0.72 -10.86 19.42
C GLN A 142 -1.21 -10.85 17.96
N MET A 143 -1.61 -9.69 17.43
CA MET A 143 -1.96 -9.56 16.00
C MET A 143 -0.78 -9.89 15.09
N ILE A 144 0.40 -9.30 15.35
CA ILE A 144 1.63 -9.56 14.58
C ILE A 144 1.94 -11.05 14.59
N ARG A 145 2.00 -11.66 15.77
CA ARG A 145 2.31 -13.08 15.94
C ARG A 145 1.29 -13.98 15.22
N SER A 146 0.00 -13.63 15.27
CA SER A 146 -1.05 -14.38 14.56
C SER A 146 -0.97 -14.25 13.04
N LEU A 147 -0.63 -13.07 12.54
CA LEU A 147 -0.44 -12.82 11.11
C LEU A 147 0.72 -13.66 10.56
N VAL A 148 1.91 -13.55 11.18
CA VAL A 148 3.10 -14.25 10.69
C VAL A 148 2.98 -15.76 10.84
N HIS A 149 2.42 -16.25 11.96
CA HIS A 149 2.25 -17.68 12.18
C HIS A 149 1.28 -18.33 11.18
N THR A 150 0.26 -17.59 10.73
CA THR A 150 -0.72 -18.09 9.77
C THR A 150 -0.33 -17.89 8.30
N HIS A 151 0.84 -17.31 8.04
CA HIS A 151 1.40 -17.19 6.70
C HIS A 151 1.85 -18.57 6.16
N LEU A 152 1.79 -18.77 4.85
CA LEU A 152 2.12 -20.04 4.20
C LEU A 152 3.57 -20.49 4.41
N ALA A 153 4.48 -19.55 4.65
CA ALA A 153 5.88 -19.82 4.97
C ALA A 153 6.04 -20.56 6.31
N ASN A 154 5.09 -20.36 7.22
CA ASN A 154 5.16 -20.86 8.60
C ASN A 154 4.11 -21.95 8.88
N LYS A 155 3.02 -21.99 8.10
CA LYS A 155 1.92 -22.92 8.30
C LYS A 155 1.35 -23.42 6.96
N PRO A 156 1.29 -24.75 6.73
CA PRO A 156 0.65 -25.31 5.54
C PRO A 156 -0.79 -24.82 5.37
N GLY A 157 -1.13 -24.36 4.16
CA GLY A 157 -2.45 -23.78 3.86
C GLY A 157 -2.66 -22.35 4.40
N GLY A 158 -1.59 -21.71 4.87
CA GLY A 158 -1.60 -20.31 5.28
C GLY A 158 -1.89 -19.32 4.16
N TRP A 159 -1.99 -18.04 4.50
CA TRP A 159 -2.11 -16.97 3.52
C TRP A 159 -0.74 -16.59 2.94
N GLY A 160 -0.70 -16.04 1.73
CA GLY A 160 0.54 -15.59 1.06
C GLY A 160 0.49 -15.87 -0.45
N GLU A 161 1.49 -15.39 -1.18
CA GLU A 161 1.76 -15.64 -2.62
C GLU A 161 0.53 -15.49 -3.53
N LYS A 162 -0.24 -14.43 -3.33
CA LYS A 162 -1.45 -14.17 -4.11
C LYS A 162 -1.73 -12.68 -4.24
N TRP A 163 -2.70 -12.35 -5.07
CA TRP A 163 -3.11 -10.96 -5.27
C TRP A 163 -3.26 -10.19 -3.93
N GLN A 164 -2.53 -9.07 -3.84
CA GLN A 164 -2.36 -8.20 -2.67
C GLN A 164 -1.67 -8.78 -1.42
N SER A 165 -1.21 -10.04 -1.38
CA SER A 165 -0.55 -10.58 -0.17
C SER A 165 0.70 -9.81 0.20
N ALA A 166 1.48 -9.35 -0.78
CA ALA A 166 2.66 -8.51 -0.57
C ALA A 166 2.34 -7.20 0.18
N LEU A 167 1.17 -6.61 -0.05
CA LEU A 167 0.72 -5.43 0.70
C LEU A 167 0.49 -5.78 2.17
N TRP A 168 -0.24 -6.87 2.43
CA TRP A 168 -0.59 -7.27 3.80
C TRP A 168 0.64 -7.75 4.57
N ALA A 169 1.55 -8.44 3.89
CA ALA A 169 2.86 -8.81 4.41
C ALA A 169 3.71 -7.57 4.69
N GLY A 170 3.64 -6.54 3.85
CA GLY A 170 4.30 -5.25 4.07
C GLY A 170 3.84 -4.55 5.35
N TYR A 171 2.52 -4.43 5.55
CA TYR A 171 1.92 -3.90 6.79
C TYR A 171 2.35 -4.72 8.02
N THR A 172 2.25 -6.05 7.92
CA THR A 172 2.63 -6.96 9.01
C THR A 172 4.11 -6.83 9.36
N SER A 173 4.97 -6.75 8.34
CA SER A 173 6.43 -6.59 8.49
C SER A 173 6.78 -5.25 9.13
N PHE A 174 6.08 -4.19 8.75
CA PHE A 174 6.29 -2.88 9.35
C PHE A 174 5.87 -2.84 10.83
N ALA A 175 4.70 -3.40 11.15
CA ALA A 175 4.24 -3.57 12.53
C ALA A 175 5.27 -4.37 13.36
N ALA A 176 5.76 -5.49 12.80
CA ALA A 176 6.77 -6.32 13.43
C ALA A 176 8.09 -5.56 13.65
N TRP A 177 8.55 -4.79 12.67
CA TRP A 177 9.77 -4.00 12.77
C TRP A 177 9.67 -2.91 13.85
N MET A 178 8.54 -2.21 13.92
CA MET A 178 8.27 -1.23 14.98
C MET A 178 8.27 -1.87 16.37
N MET A 179 7.74 -3.09 16.50
CA MET A 179 7.65 -3.81 17.77
C MET A 179 8.81 -4.80 18.00
N TRP A 180 9.87 -4.78 17.16
CA TRP A 180 10.87 -5.85 17.08
C TRP A 180 11.45 -6.28 18.44
N PRO A 181 11.84 -5.36 19.36
CA PRO A 181 12.37 -5.73 20.67
C PRO A 181 11.36 -6.45 21.58
N LYS A 182 10.06 -6.33 21.31
CA LYS A 182 8.95 -6.95 22.07
C LYS A 182 8.53 -8.31 21.54
N LEU A 183 8.97 -8.69 20.34
CA LEU A 183 8.67 -9.99 19.73
C LEU A 183 9.57 -11.08 20.31
N ASP A 184 9.00 -12.27 20.54
CA ASP A 184 9.77 -13.46 20.88
C ASP A 184 10.58 -13.99 19.69
N GLU A 185 11.53 -14.90 19.96
CA GLU A 185 12.41 -15.46 18.93
C GLU A 185 11.63 -16.12 17.79
N GLN A 186 10.58 -16.90 18.12
CA GLN A 186 9.77 -17.58 17.12
C GLN A 186 9.07 -16.59 16.21
N THR A 187 8.43 -15.56 16.76
CA THR A 187 7.72 -14.53 15.99
C THR A 187 8.68 -13.78 15.07
N ARG A 188 9.92 -13.49 15.51
CA ARG A 188 10.94 -12.87 14.65
C ARG A 188 11.34 -13.76 13.48
N LEU A 189 11.56 -15.06 13.73
CA LEU A 189 11.89 -16.03 12.67
C LEU A 189 10.74 -16.20 11.68
N GLU A 190 9.50 -16.32 12.17
CA GLU A 190 8.31 -16.42 11.33
C GLU A 190 8.06 -15.14 10.50
N THR A 191 8.41 -13.97 11.06
CA THR A 191 8.37 -12.68 10.33
C THR A 191 9.35 -12.68 9.17
N LEU A 192 10.60 -13.09 9.40
CA LEU A 192 11.63 -13.15 8.34
C LEU A 192 11.27 -14.18 7.27
N ALA A 193 10.75 -15.35 7.65
CA ALA A 193 10.26 -16.35 6.70
C ALA A 193 9.17 -15.78 5.78
N MET A 194 8.19 -15.05 6.35
CA MET A 194 7.14 -14.38 5.57
C MET A 194 7.74 -13.33 4.62
N ILE A 195 8.64 -12.46 5.11
CA ILE A 195 9.30 -11.43 4.30
C ILE A 195 10.05 -12.07 3.13
N THR A 196 10.87 -13.08 3.40
CA THR A 196 11.69 -13.74 2.39
C THR A 196 10.84 -14.44 1.34
N THR A 197 9.78 -15.14 1.74
CA THR A 197 8.83 -15.76 0.81
C THR A 197 8.12 -14.75 -0.08
N GLU A 198 7.53 -13.68 0.49
CA GLU A 198 6.79 -12.68 -0.29
C GLU A 198 7.73 -11.84 -1.17
N CYS A 199 8.93 -11.52 -0.70
CA CYS A 199 9.95 -10.87 -1.53
C CYS A 199 10.34 -11.74 -2.71
N ALA A 200 10.63 -13.03 -2.49
CA ALA A 200 10.98 -13.96 -3.56
C ALA A 200 9.85 -14.07 -4.58
N TRP A 201 8.59 -14.17 -4.11
CA TRP A 201 7.42 -14.22 -5.00
C TRP A 201 7.27 -12.98 -5.89
N ILE A 202 7.51 -11.77 -5.36
CA ILE A 202 7.48 -10.54 -6.16
C ILE A 202 8.70 -10.44 -7.11
N MET A 203 9.85 -11.00 -6.73
CA MET A 203 11.07 -10.98 -7.55
C MET A 203 11.03 -11.97 -8.71
N ASP A 204 10.50 -13.18 -8.50
CA ASP A 204 10.50 -14.31 -9.45
C ASP A 204 9.45 -14.22 -10.57
N ASP A 205 8.74 -13.10 -10.64
CA ASP A 205 7.76 -12.76 -11.69
C ASP A 205 6.43 -13.53 -11.61
N LYS A 206 5.33 -12.77 -11.66
CA LYS A 206 3.94 -13.20 -11.49
C LYS A 206 3.36 -13.85 -12.77
N GLU A 207 4.02 -14.85 -13.34
CA GLU A 207 3.57 -15.56 -14.57
C GLU A 207 3.10 -14.63 -15.75
N LEU A 208 3.68 -13.43 -15.89
CA LEU A 208 3.51 -12.38 -16.92
C LEU A 208 2.12 -11.73 -17.18
N PRO A 209 2.10 -10.41 -17.48
CA PRO A 209 3.21 -9.47 -17.32
C PRO A 209 3.25 -9.02 -15.84
N GLY A 210 4.31 -9.37 -15.11
CA GLY A 210 4.46 -9.05 -13.67
C GLY A 210 4.60 -7.58 -13.33
N ILE A 211 4.34 -6.70 -14.29
CA ILE A 211 4.09 -5.29 -14.07
C ILE A 211 2.88 -4.87 -14.87
N LYS A 212 1.98 -4.13 -14.24
CA LYS A 212 0.76 -3.66 -14.87
C LYS A 212 0.98 -2.30 -15.51
N THR A 213 0.54 -2.17 -16.76
CA THR A 213 0.55 -0.89 -17.46
C THR A 213 -0.78 -0.67 -18.17
N TYR A 214 -1.31 0.54 -18.07
CA TYR A 214 -2.50 0.97 -18.79
C TYR A 214 -2.22 1.06 -20.29
N ARG A 215 -1.03 1.57 -20.63
CA ARG A 215 -0.54 1.70 -22.00
C ARG A 215 0.80 1.02 -22.18
N ASP A 216 1.01 0.45 -23.37
CA ASP A 216 2.31 -0.04 -23.79
C ASP A 216 3.27 1.11 -24.17
N LEU A 217 4.48 0.76 -24.62
CA LEU A 217 5.50 1.73 -25.08
C LEU A 217 5.08 2.51 -26.34
N ASN A 218 4.12 2.01 -27.12
CA ASN A 218 3.60 2.70 -28.30
C ASN A 218 2.41 3.62 -27.97
N GLY A 219 1.97 3.63 -26.70
CA GLY A 219 0.83 4.39 -26.22
C GLY A 219 -0.53 3.70 -26.41
N GLU A 220 -0.56 2.45 -26.89
CA GLU A 220 -1.78 1.67 -27.05
C GLU A 220 -2.35 1.29 -25.70
N ILE A 221 -3.67 1.45 -25.50
CA ILE A 221 -4.33 1.00 -24.27
C ILE A 221 -4.41 -0.52 -24.29
N ILE A 222 -3.71 -1.16 -23.36
CA ILE A 222 -3.67 -2.63 -23.24
C ILE A 222 -4.46 -3.15 -22.03
N SER A 223 -4.79 -2.28 -21.07
CA SER A 223 -5.64 -2.60 -19.92
C SER A 223 -6.83 -1.62 -19.81
N PRO A 224 -7.83 -1.73 -20.70
CA PRO A 224 -8.91 -0.74 -20.76
C PRO A 224 -9.77 -0.72 -19.49
N GLY A 225 -9.69 0.39 -18.76
CA GLY A 225 -10.51 0.67 -17.59
C GLY A 225 -9.85 0.34 -16.25
N ASP A 226 -8.66 -0.23 -16.26
CA ASP A 226 -7.89 -0.58 -15.07
C ASP A 226 -6.41 -0.31 -15.36
N THR A 227 -5.85 0.72 -14.74
CA THR A 227 -4.43 1.03 -14.94
C THR A 227 -3.52 0.01 -14.25
N GLY A 228 -3.94 -0.60 -13.14
CA GLY A 228 -3.07 -1.42 -12.29
C GLY A 228 -1.85 -0.67 -11.69
N GLY A 229 -1.83 0.67 -11.75
CA GLY A 229 -0.74 1.47 -11.20
C GLY A 229 -0.62 1.33 -9.68
N GLU A 230 -1.75 1.24 -8.99
CA GLU A 230 -1.82 0.99 -7.56
C GLU A 230 -1.29 -0.39 -7.18
N GLU A 231 -1.48 -1.40 -8.04
CA GLU A 231 -1.03 -2.76 -7.76
C GLU A 231 0.49 -2.87 -7.84
N ASN A 232 1.13 -2.21 -8.81
CA ASN A 232 2.58 -2.09 -8.85
C ASN A 232 3.12 -1.45 -7.56
N ALA A 233 2.42 -0.44 -7.04
CA ALA A 233 2.78 0.19 -5.78
C ALA A 233 2.59 -0.80 -4.61
N TRP A 234 1.43 -1.46 -4.50
CA TRP A 234 1.15 -2.44 -3.46
C TRP A 234 2.19 -3.58 -3.41
N ASP A 235 2.62 -4.06 -4.57
CA ASP A 235 3.66 -5.09 -4.68
C ASP A 235 5.02 -4.62 -4.19
N SER A 236 5.34 -3.34 -4.41
CA SER A 236 6.62 -2.76 -3.98
C SER A 236 6.75 -2.65 -2.46
N LEU A 237 5.65 -2.76 -1.71
CA LEU A 237 5.65 -2.48 -0.27
C LEU A 237 6.52 -3.44 0.52
N ILE A 238 6.36 -4.75 0.32
CA ILE A 238 7.14 -5.75 1.06
C ILE A 238 8.63 -5.61 0.79
N LEU A 239 9.00 -5.36 -0.47
CA LEU A 239 10.39 -5.11 -0.87
C LEU A 239 10.94 -3.85 -0.21
N THR A 240 10.14 -2.79 -0.15
CA THR A 240 10.51 -1.51 0.49
C THR A 240 10.78 -1.70 1.98
N VAL A 241 9.88 -2.39 2.69
CA VAL A 241 10.06 -2.68 4.13
C VAL A 241 11.28 -3.56 4.34
N ALA A 242 11.47 -4.60 3.53
CA ALA A 242 12.64 -5.47 3.61
C ALA A 242 13.95 -4.71 3.41
N CYS A 243 14.05 -3.85 2.41
CA CYS A 243 15.23 -3.01 2.17
C CYS A 243 15.51 -2.06 3.35
N ALA A 244 14.48 -1.39 3.88
CA ALA A 244 14.65 -0.45 4.98
C ALA A 244 15.02 -1.16 6.30
N MET A 245 14.40 -2.31 6.57
CA MET A 245 14.59 -3.11 7.77
C MET A 245 15.92 -3.89 7.76
N MET A 246 16.34 -4.37 6.60
CA MET A 246 17.53 -5.21 6.41
C MET A 246 18.50 -4.61 5.37
N PRO A 247 19.10 -3.44 5.65
CA PRO A 247 19.95 -2.72 4.69
C PRO A 247 21.27 -3.44 4.35
N GLU A 248 21.64 -4.47 5.11
CA GLU A 248 22.86 -5.28 4.90
C GLU A 248 22.54 -6.65 4.26
N SER A 249 21.28 -6.92 3.90
CA SER A 249 20.89 -8.15 3.19
C SER A 249 21.58 -8.22 1.82
N PRO A 250 22.09 -9.39 1.41
CA PRO A 250 22.73 -9.55 0.11
C PRO A 250 21.77 -9.34 -1.07
N GLU A 251 20.46 -9.46 -0.86
CA GLU A 251 19.42 -9.19 -1.86
C GLU A 251 19.02 -7.71 -1.94
N TYR A 252 19.62 -6.82 -1.14
CA TYR A 252 19.22 -5.41 -1.04
C TYR A 252 19.21 -4.71 -2.41
N ASP A 253 20.30 -4.81 -3.17
CA ASP A 253 20.47 -4.09 -4.44
C ASP A 253 19.46 -4.55 -5.51
N GLU A 254 19.16 -5.85 -5.55
CA GLU A 254 18.15 -6.38 -6.48
C GLU A 254 16.73 -5.93 -6.09
N ARG A 255 16.40 -6.00 -4.79
CA ARG A 255 15.09 -5.60 -4.26
C ARG A 255 14.85 -4.09 -4.42
N ILE A 256 15.83 -3.25 -4.12
CA ILE A 256 15.65 -1.78 -4.26
C ILE A 256 15.52 -1.36 -5.72
N ASN A 257 16.24 -2.02 -6.64
CA ASN A 257 16.05 -1.81 -8.09
C ASN A 257 14.64 -2.20 -8.54
N LYS A 258 14.08 -3.29 -8.01
CA LYS A 258 12.68 -3.67 -8.28
C LYS A 258 11.69 -2.65 -7.71
N VAL A 259 11.90 -2.13 -6.49
CA VAL A 259 11.08 -1.06 -5.90
C VAL A 259 11.06 0.19 -6.78
N ILE A 260 12.24 0.62 -7.26
CA ILE A 260 12.37 1.78 -8.16
C ILE A 260 11.59 1.52 -9.46
N TRP A 261 11.76 0.34 -10.06
CA TRP A 261 11.09 -0.01 -11.30
C TRP A 261 9.56 -0.05 -11.16
N LEU A 262 9.04 -0.69 -10.12
CA LEU A 262 7.59 -0.73 -9.83
C LEU A 262 7.04 0.69 -9.58
N THR A 263 7.73 1.49 -8.78
CA THR A 263 7.29 2.86 -8.44
C THR A 263 7.25 3.78 -9.66
N LEU A 264 8.28 3.75 -10.50
CA LEU A 264 8.32 4.60 -11.69
C LEU A 264 7.21 4.22 -12.68
N ASN A 265 6.98 2.94 -12.93
CA ASN A 265 5.94 2.48 -13.85
C ASN A 265 4.52 2.64 -13.27
N ALA A 266 4.33 2.55 -11.95
CA ALA A 266 3.06 2.88 -11.29
C ALA A 266 2.57 4.29 -11.62
N LEU A 267 3.51 5.23 -11.81
CA LEU A 267 3.24 6.66 -11.87
C LEU A 267 3.66 7.31 -13.20
N ALA A 268 4.11 6.55 -14.20
CA ALA A 268 4.54 7.10 -15.49
C ALA A 268 3.37 7.58 -16.34
N ARG A 269 3.59 8.65 -17.09
CA ARG A 269 2.69 9.21 -18.12
C ARG A 269 3.37 9.17 -19.51
N PRO A 270 2.63 9.26 -20.63
CA PRO A 270 3.20 9.02 -21.98
C PRO A 270 4.45 9.86 -22.30
N SER A 271 4.49 11.12 -21.88
CA SER A 271 5.63 12.03 -22.09
C SER A 271 6.89 11.62 -21.32
N ASP A 272 6.77 10.78 -20.30
CA ASP A 272 7.91 10.27 -19.54
C ASP A 272 8.69 9.18 -20.31
N LEU A 273 8.08 8.55 -21.32
CA LEU A 273 8.73 7.54 -22.17
C LEU A 273 9.90 8.10 -22.98
N GLU A 274 9.96 9.42 -23.17
CA GLU A 274 11.06 10.10 -23.87
C GLU A 274 12.00 10.83 -22.89
N SER A 275 11.74 10.74 -21.59
CA SER A 275 12.47 11.51 -20.59
C SER A 275 13.88 10.98 -20.36
N ARG A 276 14.86 11.88 -20.51
CA ARG A 276 16.28 11.63 -20.21
C ARG A 276 16.68 12.07 -18.80
N LYS A 277 15.70 12.46 -17.96
CA LYS A 277 15.96 12.80 -16.56
C LYS A 277 16.47 11.56 -15.83
N TRP A 278 17.56 11.71 -15.10
CA TRP A 278 18.20 10.61 -14.38
C TRP A 278 17.42 10.23 -13.11
N TYR A 279 17.14 8.94 -12.96
CA TYR A 279 16.58 8.33 -11.77
C TYR A 279 17.44 7.12 -11.37
N ASN A 280 18.06 7.20 -10.20
CA ASN A 280 18.75 6.10 -9.53
C ASN A 280 19.63 5.25 -10.47
N GLY A 281 20.57 5.89 -11.18
CA GLY A 281 21.57 5.20 -12.00
C GLY A 281 21.28 5.07 -13.50
N LYS A 282 20.05 5.35 -13.97
CA LYS A 282 19.72 5.36 -15.42
C LYS A 282 18.71 6.47 -15.77
N PRO A 283 18.61 6.91 -17.04
CA PRO A 283 17.57 7.84 -17.45
C PRO A 283 16.17 7.22 -17.36
N LEU A 284 15.15 8.05 -17.16
CA LEU A 284 13.77 7.62 -16.88
C LEU A 284 13.23 6.64 -17.93
N HIS A 285 13.36 6.95 -19.22
CA HIS A 285 12.86 6.08 -20.29
C HIS A 285 13.43 4.64 -20.25
N GLU A 286 14.63 4.42 -19.71
CA GLU A 286 15.21 3.08 -19.56
C GLU A 286 14.63 2.27 -18.38
N TRP A 287 13.83 2.90 -17.52
CA TRP A 287 13.05 2.21 -16.49
C TRP A 287 11.67 1.77 -16.97
N LEU A 288 11.11 2.44 -17.97
CA LEU A 288 9.69 2.35 -18.27
C LEU A 288 9.42 1.23 -19.28
N VAL A 289 8.34 0.50 -19.04
CA VAL A 289 7.80 -0.52 -19.97
C VAL A 289 6.39 -0.16 -20.47
N GLY A 290 5.89 1.00 -20.05
CA GLY A 290 4.57 1.52 -20.35
C GLY A 290 4.21 2.63 -19.36
N THR A 291 2.93 2.99 -19.33
CA THR A 291 2.45 4.12 -18.51
C THR A 291 1.11 3.82 -17.87
N ASN A 292 0.84 4.42 -16.70
CA ASN A 292 -0.38 4.23 -15.92
C ASN A 292 -1.17 5.52 -15.70
N LEU A 293 -0.52 6.68 -15.75
CA LEU A 293 -1.18 7.96 -15.68
C LEU A 293 -1.54 8.45 -17.08
N ASN A 294 -2.67 9.13 -17.19
CA ASN A 294 -2.90 10.01 -18.32
C ASN A 294 -1.96 11.23 -18.24
N GLU A 295 -1.79 11.93 -19.36
CA GLU A 295 -0.86 13.07 -19.42
C GLU A 295 -1.23 14.24 -18.52
N ASP A 296 -2.49 14.35 -18.14
CA ASP A 296 -2.98 15.34 -17.19
C ASP A 296 -2.71 14.96 -15.73
N GLY A 297 -2.34 13.70 -15.45
CA GLY A 297 -2.11 13.13 -14.12
C GLY A 297 -3.30 12.34 -13.57
N THR A 298 -4.39 12.22 -14.33
CA THR A 298 -5.53 11.38 -13.94
C THR A 298 -5.24 9.90 -14.11
N VAL A 299 -5.93 9.08 -13.32
CA VAL A 299 -5.85 7.61 -13.34
C VAL A 299 -7.22 7.06 -13.67
N VAL A 300 -7.28 6.07 -14.55
CA VAL A 300 -8.50 5.31 -14.85
C VAL A 300 -8.49 4.05 -14.02
N ASN A 301 -9.52 3.86 -13.20
CA ASN A 301 -9.78 2.56 -12.59
C ASN A 301 -11.27 2.31 -12.50
N HIS A 302 -11.67 1.04 -12.37
CA HIS A 302 -13.07 0.60 -12.40
C HIS A 302 -13.84 1.19 -13.60
N HIS A 303 -13.12 1.34 -14.72
CA HIS A 303 -13.58 1.88 -16.00
C HIS A 303 -13.83 3.40 -16.07
N PHE A 304 -13.46 4.20 -15.07
CA PHE A 304 -13.60 5.67 -15.12
C PHE A 304 -12.42 6.41 -14.48
N ILE A 305 -12.27 7.72 -14.74
CA ILE A 305 -11.30 8.56 -14.01
C ILE A 305 -11.66 8.56 -12.53
N HIS A 306 -10.76 8.02 -11.70
CA HIS A 306 -11.09 7.63 -10.35
C HIS A 306 -10.22 8.37 -9.31
N PRO A 307 -10.74 9.42 -8.65
CA PRO A 307 -10.00 10.19 -7.65
C PRO A 307 -9.36 9.37 -6.53
N ASP A 308 -10.06 8.37 -5.96
CA ASP A 308 -9.45 7.54 -4.91
C ASP A 308 -8.22 6.77 -5.42
N TYR A 309 -8.30 6.16 -6.61
CA TYR A 309 -7.16 5.44 -7.22
C TYR A 309 -6.03 6.34 -7.71
N MET A 310 -6.26 7.63 -7.91
CA MET A 310 -5.16 8.58 -8.11
C MET A 310 -4.28 8.71 -6.86
N THR A 311 -4.83 8.48 -5.66
CA THR A 311 -4.05 8.46 -4.40
C THR A 311 -3.47 7.08 -4.07
N SER A 312 -4.06 5.99 -4.59
CA SER A 312 -3.70 4.62 -4.20
C SER A 312 -2.24 4.20 -4.42
N PRO A 313 -1.52 4.65 -5.47
CA PRO A 313 -0.09 4.41 -5.58
C PRO A 313 0.76 5.05 -4.47
N PHE A 314 0.23 6.05 -3.76
CA PHE A 314 0.94 6.76 -2.70
C PHE A 314 0.54 6.31 -1.29
N GLU A 315 -0.47 5.43 -1.19
CA GLU A 315 -1.21 5.14 0.04
C GLU A 315 -0.38 4.62 1.23
N PHE A 316 0.75 3.98 0.97
CA PHE A 316 1.67 3.49 2.00
C PHE A 316 2.98 4.30 2.05
N ASN A 317 3.19 5.22 1.10
CA ASN A 317 4.37 6.06 0.90
C ASN A 317 5.72 5.38 1.24
N PRO A 318 6.44 4.81 0.25
CA PRO A 318 7.67 4.05 0.50
C PRO A 318 8.80 4.89 1.11
N ILE A 319 8.75 6.22 1.00
CA ILE A 319 9.75 7.13 1.58
C ILE A 319 9.79 7.04 3.11
N LYS A 320 8.65 6.85 3.77
CA LYS A 320 8.56 6.87 5.24
C LYS A 320 9.43 5.79 5.90
N TYR A 321 9.55 4.61 5.30
CA TYR A 321 10.33 3.49 5.84
C TYR A 321 11.82 3.80 5.89
N PHE A 322 12.39 4.30 4.79
CA PHE A 322 13.80 4.70 4.73
C PHE A 322 14.08 5.90 5.65
N TRP A 323 13.18 6.88 5.71
CA TRP A 323 13.35 8.06 6.55
C TRP A 323 13.28 7.72 8.06
N LEU A 324 12.41 6.80 8.46
CA LEU A 324 12.38 6.21 9.80
C LEU A 324 13.71 5.53 10.15
N ALA A 325 14.35 4.84 9.20
CA ALA A 325 15.65 4.21 9.40
C ALA A 325 16.86 5.16 9.26
N ASP A 326 16.65 6.46 9.04
CA ASP A 326 17.69 7.45 8.69
C ASP A 326 18.55 7.05 7.47
N GLN A 327 17.94 6.34 6.52
CA GLN A 327 18.61 5.85 5.32
C GLN A 327 18.44 6.82 4.14
N SER A 328 19.30 6.66 3.13
CA SER A 328 19.16 7.39 1.87
C SER A 328 17.95 6.90 1.08
N ILE A 329 17.14 7.83 0.59
CA ILE A 329 15.87 7.55 -0.09
C ILE A 329 16.06 7.66 -1.60
N PRO A 330 15.70 6.65 -2.41
CA PRO A 330 15.74 6.78 -3.87
C PRO A 330 14.87 7.94 -4.36
N THR A 331 15.43 8.79 -5.23
CA THR A 331 14.72 9.95 -5.80
C THR A 331 13.49 9.53 -6.61
N ALA A 332 13.50 8.31 -7.17
CA ALA A 332 12.36 7.71 -7.86
C ALA A 332 11.08 7.63 -6.99
N LEU A 333 11.20 7.57 -5.66
CA LEU A 333 10.05 7.44 -4.78
C LEU A 333 9.18 8.71 -4.68
N LYS A 334 9.66 9.84 -5.23
CA LYS A 334 8.90 11.09 -5.34
C LYS A 334 8.22 11.29 -6.70
N PHE A 335 8.33 10.30 -7.58
CA PHE A 335 8.02 10.47 -8.99
C PHE A 335 6.54 10.88 -9.20
N ASN A 336 6.34 11.90 -10.02
CA ASN A 336 5.03 12.46 -10.42
C ASN A 336 4.05 12.85 -9.28
N ILE A 337 4.50 13.01 -8.03
CA ILE A 337 3.68 13.56 -6.93
C ILE A 337 3.08 14.92 -7.33
N ASP A 338 3.91 15.85 -7.83
CA ASP A 338 3.49 17.18 -8.26
C ASP A 338 2.45 17.15 -9.39
N LYS A 339 2.59 16.15 -10.27
CA LYS A 339 1.70 15.97 -11.42
C LYS A 339 0.31 15.51 -10.98
N VAL A 340 0.25 14.53 -10.08
CA VAL A 340 -1.02 14.03 -9.53
C VAL A 340 -1.67 15.10 -8.66
N PHE A 341 -0.90 15.84 -7.86
CA PHE A 341 -1.43 16.97 -7.10
C PHE A 341 -2.06 18.04 -8.01
N SER A 342 -1.37 18.41 -9.09
CA SER A 342 -1.91 19.36 -10.07
C SER A 342 -3.21 18.84 -10.71
N ALA A 343 -3.33 17.53 -10.93
CA ALA A 343 -4.57 16.92 -11.42
C ALA A 343 -5.73 17.04 -10.41
N PHE A 344 -5.44 17.00 -9.10
CA PHE A 344 -6.44 17.23 -8.07
C PHE A 344 -6.82 18.70 -7.92
N ALA A 345 -5.81 19.57 -7.83
CA ALA A 345 -5.93 20.96 -7.45
C ALA A 345 -6.33 21.87 -8.61
N ASP A 346 -5.82 21.61 -9.82
CA ASP A 346 -5.80 22.58 -10.91
C ASP A 346 -6.56 22.11 -12.16
N LEU A 347 -6.67 20.79 -12.39
CA LEU A 347 -7.38 20.27 -13.55
C LEU A 347 -8.89 20.51 -13.43
N ARG A 348 -9.43 21.27 -14.39
CA ARG A 348 -10.85 21.63 -14.46
C ARG A 348 -11.61 20.69 -15.38
N PHE A 349 -12.62 20.05 -14.82
CA PHE A 349 -13.57 19.19 -15.53
C PHE A 349 -14.81 20.01 -15.90
N GLY A 350 -15.12 20.12 -17.20
CA GLY A 350 -16.27 20.88 -17.69
C GLY A 350 -17.58 20.09 -17.55
N PRO A 351 -18.70 20.69 -17.09
CA PRO A 351 -19.98 19.97 -17.03
C PRO A 351 -20.36 19.47 -18.43
N GLY A 352 -20.71 18.19 -18.53
CA GLY A 352 -21.06 17.56 -19.80
C GLY A 352 -19.87 17.13 -20.67
N GLU A 353 -18.63 17.35 -20.25
CA GLU A 353 -17.42 16.83 -20.92
C GLU A 353 -17.42 15.30 -20.95
N LYS A 354 -17.01 14.70 -22.08
CA LYS A 354 -16.92 13.24 -22.23
C LYS A 354 -15.48 12.78 -21.97
N LEU A 355 -15.33 11.87 -21.02
CA LEU A 355 -14.06 11.31 -20.59
C LEU A 355 -14.14 9.77 -20.59
N THR A 356 -13.02 9.11 -20.39
CA THR A 356 -13.01 7.66 -20.18
C THR A 356 -13.93 7.30 -19.01
N GLY A 357 -14.94 6.47 -19.28
CA GLY A 357 -15.89 5.98 -18.28
C GLY A 357 -17.17 6.78 -18.09
N GLY A 358 -17.33 7.93 -18.76
CA GLY A 358 -18.60 8.65 -18.71
C GLY A 358 -18.55 10.12 -19.06
N GLN A 359 -19.54 10.85 -18.54
CA GLN A 359 -19.70 12.28 -18.75
C GLN A 359 -19.59 13.01 -17.41
N VAL A 360 -18.85 14.13 -17.40
CA VAL A 360 -18.65 14.94 -16.20
C VAL A 360 -19.97 15.49 -15.69
N LYS A 361 -20.19 15.32 -14.40
CA LYS A 361 -21.41 15.74 -13.69
C LYS A 361 -21.41 17.23 -13.42
N ASP A 362 -22.61 17.83 -13.41
CA ASP A 362 -22.79 19.20 -12.91
C ASP A 362 -22.34 19.32 -11.43
N PRO A 363 -21.74 20.44 -11.02
CA PRO A 363 -21.48 21.66 -11.81
C PRO A 363 -20.13 21.67 -12.57
N GLY A 364 -19.41 20.54 -12.62
CA GLY A 364 -17.99 20.52 -13.01
C GLY A 364 -17.08 21.13 -11.93
N GLY A 365 -15.81 21.39 -12.28
CA GLY A 365 -14.82 22.01 -11.40
C GLY A 365 -13.55 21.18 -11.23
N THR A 366 -12.76 21.50 -10.22
CA THR A 366 -11.56 20.75 -9.80
C THR A 366 -11.92 19.67 -8.79
N ILE A 367 -11.11 18.61 -8.69
CA ILE A 367 -11.40 17.52 -7.73
C ILE A 367 -11.29 18.03 -6.30
N PHE A 368 -10.23 18.77 -5.97
CA PHE A 368 -10.17 19.49 -4.70
C PHE A 368 -10.97 20.78 -4.84
N LYS A 369 -12.01 20.92 -4.02
CA LYS A 369 -12.82 22.13 -4.01
C LYS A 369 -12.08 23.23 -3.24
N GLU A 370 -11.92 24.37 -3.90
CA GLU A 370 -11.27 25.53 -3.31
C GLU A 370 -11.98 25.97 -2.01
N GLY A 371 -11.21 26.22 -0.96
CA GLY A 371 -11.73 26.70 0.31
C GLY A 371 -12.43 25.65 1.19
N SER A 372 -12.54 24.38 0.78
CA SER A 372 -13.18 23.32 1.59
C SER A 372 -12.40 22.00 1.60
N GLY A 373 -12.81 21.08 2.48
CA GLY A 373 -12.31 19.69 2.52
C GLY A 373 -13.10 18.73 1.61
N ASP A 374 -13.91 19.27 0.69
CA ASP A 374 -14.76 18.46 -0.17
C ASP A 374 -14.05 17.99 -1.43
N ILE A 375 -14.47 16.81 -1.87
CA ILE A 375 -14.01 16.17 -3.09
C ILE A 375 -15.12 16.23 -4.14
N PHE A 376 -14.82 16.82 -5.29
CA PHE A 376 -15.62 16.67 -6.49
C PHE A 376 -15.18 15.41 -7.24
N TYR A 377 -16.12 14.52 -7.48
CA TYR A 377 -15.90 13.30 -8.25
C TYR A 377 -16.45 13.51 -9.67
N PRO A 378 -15.61 13.80 -10.69
CA PRO A 378 -16.09 14.24 -12.00
C PRO A 378 -17.06 13.26 -12.63
N LEU A 379 -16.77 11.96 -12.53
CA LEU A 379 -17.59 10.87 -13.06
C LEU A 379 -18.36 10.11 -11.97
N GLY A 380 -18.16 10.46 -10.69
CA GLY A 380 -18.66 9.71 -9.54
C GLY A 380 -17.57 8.86 -8.87
N THR A 381 -18.03 8.03 -7.94
CA THR A 381 -17.25 7.07 -7.18
C THR A 381 -18.18 5.89 -6.86
N ASP A 382 -17.61 4.70 -6.83
CA ASP A 382 -18.30 3.45 -6.45
C ASP A 382 -18.00 3.02 -5.01
N TRP A 383 -17.03 3.64 -4.33
CA TRP A 383 -16.80 3.46 -2.91
C TRP A 383 -17.82 4.21 -2.07
N GLY A 384 -17.98 5.50 -2.34
CA GLY A 384 -18.78 6.38 -1.52
C GLY A 384 -18.17 7.76 -1.47
N LYS A 385 -19.01 8.77 -1.24
CA LYS A 385 -18.56 10.16 -1.21
C LYS A 385 -18.01 10.56 0.15
N GLY A 386 -17.83 9.62 1.09
CA GLY A 386 -17.36 9.83 2.46
C GLY A 386 -15.84 9.98 2.58
N ARG A 387 -15.06 9.43 1.65
CA ARG A 387 -13.59 9.34 1.76
C ARG A 387 -12.91 10.70 1.76
N ARG A 388 -12.17 10.98 2.83
CA ARG A 388 -11.26 12.15 2.95
C ARG A 388 -9.85 11.76 3.36
N MET A 389 -9.68 10.65 4.07
CA MET A 389 -8.42 10.35 4.74
C MET A 389 -7.26 10.10 3.75
N ASN A 390 -7.51 9.41 2.62
CA ASN A 390 -6.50 9.24 1.56
C ASN A 390 -6.08 10.57 0.91
N PHE A 391 -7.02 11.49 0.70
CA PHE A 391 -6.69 12.80 0.14
C PHE A 391 -5.89 13.64 1.12
N SER A 392 -6.26 13.62 2.41
CA SER A 392 -5.50 14.28 3.48
C SER A 392 -4.08 13.73 3.57
N MET A 393 -3.93 12.40 3.56
CA MET A 393 -2.62 11.73 3.56
C MET A 393 -1.82 12.06 2.30
N PHE A 394 -2.43 12.04 1.11
CA PHE A 394 -1.76 12.42 -0.13
C PHE A 394 -1.26 13.88 -0.08
N ASN A 395 -2.03 14.78 0.53
CA ASN A 395 -1.61 16.16 0.71
C ASN A 395 -0.43 16.31 1.69
N SER A 396 -0.37 15.52 2.77
CA SER A 396 0.82 15.44 3.63
C SER A 396 2.07 14.99 2.85
N ILE A 397 1.92 13.96 2.02
CA ILE A 397 2.98 13.44 1.12
C ILE A 397 3.42 14.54 0.13
N ALA A 398 2.46 15.17 -0.55
CA ALA A 398 2.71 16.22 -1.53
C ALA A 398 3.44 17.42 -0.90
N ALA A 399 2.95 17.92 0.23
CA ALA A 399 3.56 19.01 0.97
C ALA A 399 4.99 18.68 1.44
N SER A 400 5.25 17.42 1.79
CA SER A 400 6.55 17.01 2.31
C SER A 400 7.61 16.91 1.22
N PHE A 401 7.22 16.46 0.02
CA PHE A 401 8.18 15.99 -0.99
C PHE A 401 8.24 16.83 -2.26
N THR A 402 7.34 17.79 -2.46
CA THR A 402 7.41 18.72 -3.58
C THR A 402 8.58 19.70 -3.45
N ASN A 403 9.16 20.12 -4.57
CA ASN A 403 10.12 21.22 -4.60
C ASN A 403 9.44 22.58 -4.86
N ASP A 404 8.14 22.61 -5.15
CA ASP A 404 7.37 23.82 -5.41
C ASP A 404 6.78 24.38 -4.10
N SER A 405 7.19 25.58 -3.71
CA SER A 405 6.73 26.22 -2.48
C SER A 405 5.25 26.62 -2.50
N ASP A 406 4.70 26.99 -3.66
CA ASP A 406 3.28 27.32 -3.78
C ASP A 406 2.42 26.07 -3.63
N MET A 407 2.79 25.00 -4.36
CA MET A 407 2.14 23.70 -4.23
C MET A 407 2.20 23.21 -2.77
N ARG A 408 3.36 23.33 -2.11
CA ARG A 408 3.53 22.95 -0.71
C ARG A 408 2.52 23.66 0.20
N MET A 409 2.37 24.97 0.06
CA MET A 409 1.42 25.75 0.87
C MET A 409 -0.03 25.32 0.61
N ARG A 410 -0.40 25.08 -0.64
CA ARG A 410 -1.75 24.59 -1.00
C ARG A 410 -2.01 23.18 -0.48
N ALA A 411 -1.04 22.29 -0.56
CA ALA A 411 -1.13 20.93 -0.04
C ALA A 411 -1.32 20.93 1.49
N LEU A 412 -0.53 21.72 2.24
CA LEU A 412 -0.68 21.86 3.69
C LEU A 412 -2.07 22.36 4.10
N ASP A 413 -2.66 23.24 3.29
CA ASP A 413 -4.00 23.79 3.53
C ASP A 413 -5.10 22.75 3.28
N TRP A 414 -5.04 22.00 2.16
CA TRP A 414 -6.01 20.93 1.89
C TRP A 414 -5.87 19.74 2.83
N GLU A 415 -4.65 19.41 3.27
CA GLU A 415 -4.42 18.41 4.32
C GLU A 415 -5.24 18.74 5.58
N LEU A 416 -5.13 19.96 6.09
CA LEU A 416 -5.89 20.38 7.27
C LEU A 416 -7.39 20.34 7.04
N LYS A 417 -7.86 20.86 5.90
CA LYS A 417 -9.30 20.91 5.58
C LYS A 417 -9.90 19.52 5.45
N GLN A 418 -9.24 18.61 4.75
CA GLN A 418 -9.74 17.25 4.54
C GLN A 418 -9.60 16.40 5.80
N GLY A 419 -8.49 16.51 6.54
CA GLY A 419 -8.32 15.88 7.83
C GLY A 419 -9.36 16.35 8.86
N GLN A 420 -9.72 17.64 8.86
CA GLN A 420 -10.77 18.15 9.75
C GLN A 420 -12.13 17.51 9.43
N VAL A 421 -12.46 17.28 8.16
CA VAL A 421 -13.69 16.55 7.79
C VAL A 421 -13.65 15.12 8.34
N VAL A 422 -12.50 14.42 8.28
CA VAL A 422 -12.37 13.08 8.90
C VAL A 422 -12.60 13.15 10.41
N LEU A 423 -12.00 14.12 11.09
CA LEU A 423 -12.16 14.29 12.52
C LEU A 423 -13.61 14.61 12.91
N ASP A 424 -14.28 15.46 12.13
CA ASP A 424 -15.71 15.76 12.31
C ASP A 424 -16.56 14.51 12.11
N MET A 425 -16.23 13.67 11.12
CA MET A 425 -16.90 12.39 10.90
C MET A 425 -16.74 11.44 12.09
N GLN A 426 -15.54 11.33 12.66
CA GLN A 426 -15.28 10.52 13.85
C GLN A 426 -15.97 11.06 15.10
N SER A 427 -16.08 12.39 15.24
CA SER A 427 -16.73 13.03 16.39
C SER A 427 -18.22 12.71 16.55
N ARG A 428 -18.84 12.12 15.52
CA ARG A 428 -20.22 11.63 15.54
C ARG A 428 -20.38 10.38 16.43
N PHE A 429 -19.29 9.71 16.79
CA PHE A 429 -19.31 8.39 17.42
C PHE A 429 -18.40 8.33 18.66
N GLU A 430 -18.87 7.65 19.71
CA GLU A 430 -18.14 7.58 20.99
C GLU A 430 -16.88 6.69 20.91
N ASP A 431 -16.89 5.66 20.07
CA ASP A 431 -15.78 4.73 19.84
C ASP A 431 -14.75 5.25 18.84
N GLY A 432 -15.04 6.35 18.14
CA GLY A 432 -14.11 7.03 17.23
C GLY A 432 -14.06 6.45 15.81
N HIS A 433 -14.98 5.57 15.41
CA HIS A 433 -15.07 5.14 14.01
C HIS A 433 -15.51 6.29 13.09
N THR A 434 -15.25 6.17 11.80
CA THR A 434 -15.36 7.27 10.84
C THR A 434 -16.69 7.27 10.11
N TYR A 435 -17.13 6.11 9.63
CA TYR A 435 -18.25 6.00 8.69
C TYR A 435 -19.50 5.41 9.32
N LEU A 436 -20.64 6.05 9.08
CA LEU A 436 -21.94 5.60 9.59
C LEU A 436 -22.35 4.24 8.99
N ASP A 437 -22.22 4.10 7.67
CA ASP A 437 -22.64 2.89 6.95
C ASP A 437 -21.97 2.75 5.56
N ALA A 438 -22.37 1.71 4.80
CA ALA A 438 -21.93 1.41 3.44
C ALA A 438 -22.23 2.48 2.39
N LYS A 439 -23.09 3.47 2.65
CA LYS A 439 -23.32 4.58 1.71
C LYS A 439 -22.24 5.65 1.82
N GLU A 440 -21.63 5.79 3.00
CA GLU A 440 -20.51 6.71 3.18
C GLU A 440 -19.21 6.13 2.60
N ASP A 441 -18.97 4.80 2.71
CA ASP A 441 -17.75 4.18 2.16
C ASP A 441 -17.87 2.79 1.48
N SER A 442 -18.87 1.93 1.62
CA SER A 442 -18.93 0.57 1.04
C SER A 442 -17.74 -0.43 1.19
N TYR A 443 -16.47 -0.03 1.31
CA TYR A 443 -15.34 -0.95 1.48
C TYR A 443 -15.47 -1.68 2.82
N ALA A 444 -15.24 -2.99 2.81
CA ALA A 444 -15.44 -3.80 3.99
C ALA A 444 -14.52 -3.40 5.15
N SER A 445 -13.29 -2.97 4.83
CA SER A 445 -12.22 -2.66 5.79
C SER A 445 -11.95 -1.15 5.91
N ARG A 446 -13.01 -0.33 5.80
CA ARG A 446 -12.92 1.13 5.72
C ARG A 446 -12.28 1.80 6.95
N GLU A 447 -12.47 1.24 8.14
CA GLU A 447 -11.96 1.85 9.38
C GLU A 447 -10.47 1.53 9.55
N GLU A 448 -10.09 0.29 9.25
CA GLU A 448 -8.71 -0.17 9.23
C GLU A 448 -7.92 0.57 8.14
N TRP A 449 -8.56 0.87 7.01
CA TRP A 449 -8.00 1.71 5.96
C TRP A 449 -7.79 3.17 6.42
N VAL A 450 -8.73 3.74 7.20
CA VAL A 450 -8.52 5.08 7.82
C VAL A 450 -7.33 5.04 8.78
N ALA A 451 -7.20 3.99 9.59
CA ALA A 451 -6.08 3.81 10.52
C ALA A 451 -4.72 3.81 9.78
N ASP A 452 -4.60 3.05 8.68
CA ASP A 452 -3.40 3.03 7.83
C ASP A 452 -3.07 4.44 7.27
N LYS A 453 -4.05 5.13 6.67
CA LYS A 453 -3.79 6.46 6.08
C LYS A 453 -3.43 7.50 7.14
N ALA A 454 -4.11 7.48 8.29
CA ALA A 454 -3.83 8.38 9.40
C ALA A 454 -2.44 8.10 10.00
N MET A 455 -2.06 6.83 10.14
CA MET A 455 -0.72 6.40 10.53
C MET A 455 0.33 6.92 9.55
N THR A 456 0.12 6.71 8.25
CA THR A 456 1.09 7.14 7.22
C THR A 456 1.30 8.66 7.26
N ALA A 457 0.22 9.44 7.34
CA ALA A 457 0.31 10.89 7.45
C ALA A 457 0.97 11.32 8.77
N TYR A 458 0.59 10.74 9.91
CA TYR A 458 1.18 11.07 11.22
C TYR A 458 2.70 10.80 11.26
N ILE A 459 3.16 9.69 10.68
CA ILE A 459 4.58 9.36 10.59
C ILE A 459 5.32 10.43 9.80
N ILE A 460 4.83 10.78 8.60
CA ILE A 460 5.45 11.80 7.75
C ILE A 460 5.49 13.15 8.46
N GLU A 461 4.36 13.55 9.06
CA GLU A 461 4.27 14.81 9.80
C GLU A 461 5.22 14.87 10.99
N THR A 462 5.42 13.74 11.68
CA THR A 462 6.38 13.66 12.78
C THR A 462 7.82 13.70 12.29
N LEU A 463 8.15 12.99 11.20
CA LEU A 463 9.51 12.97 10.64
C LEU A 463 9.98 14.35 10.18
N LYS A 464 9.10 15.19 9.64
CA LYS A 464 9.39 16.59 9.27
C LYS A 464 9.89 17.42 10.46
N LEU A 465 9.47 17.09 11.67
CA LEU A 465 9.90 17.80 12.88
C LEU A 465 11.28 17.34 13.37
N VAL A 466 11.71 16.15 12.97
CA VAL A 466 12.93 15.50 13.47
C VAL A 466 14.12 15.73 12.55
N SER A 467 13.98 15.52 11.25
CA SER A 467 15.09 15.68 10.31
C SER A 467 14.61 15.84 8.87
N GLU A 468 15.40 16.46 8.00
CA GLU A 468 15.11 16.47 6.56
C GLU A 468 15.37 15.08 5.91
N PRO A 469 14.57 14.68 4.90
CA PRO A 469 14.79 13.44 4.16
C PRO A 469 16.03 13.54 3.24
N LYS A 470 16.88 12.50 3.26
CA LYS A 470 18.12 12.43 2.48
C LYS A 470 17.88 11.67 1.16
N PHE A 471 17.63 12.38 0.06
CA PHE A 471 17.44 11.74 -1.25
C PHE A 471 18.77 11.41 -1.95
N THR A 472 18.79 10.28 -2.67
CA THR A 472 19.91 9.84 -3.51
C THR A 472 19.45 9.51 -4.93
N ASN A 473 20.31 9.81 -5.90
CA ASN A 473 20.15 9.41 -7.29
C ASN A 473 21.19 8.36 -7.72
N LYS A 474 21.92 7.79 -6.76
CA LYS A 474 22.88 6.70 -7.00
C LYS A 474 22.11 5.47 -7.51
N GLY A 475 22.74 4.75 -8.45
CA GLY A 475 22.32 3.39 -8.81
C GLY A 475 22.73 2.39 -7.74
N PHE A 476 22.05 1.25 -7.73
CA PHE A 476 22.26 0.14 -6.81
C PHE A 476 22.78 -1.06 -7.59
#